data_AF-A0A925L468-F1
#
_entry.id   AF-A0A925L468-F1
#
_cell.length_a   1.000
_cell.length_b   1.000
_cell.length_c   1.000
_cell.angle_alpha   90.00
_cell.angle_beta   90.00
_cell.angle_gamma   90.00
#
_symmetry.space_group_name_H-M   'P 1'
#
loop_
_entity.id
_entity.type
_entity.pdbx_description
1 polymer ?
#
loop_
_entity_poly.entity_id
_entity_poly.type
_entity_poly.pdbx_seq_one_letter_code
_entity_poly.pdbx_strand_id
1 'polypeptide(L)'
;MGKVEISLESAALVTRVDVAIAALMEAANCLAGADAPEIFVAALDNNHHLWRRLVEIAPKAGWRLPEKRLRDFVLAASSNNSRRVLDSDVESLIQFNCDVAAEYGSDRNVDKILCDVEFAWKNSGAALGLSFQAWLLAELG
;
A
#
# COMPACT_ATOMS: atom_id res chain seq x y z
N MET A 1 -32.91 10.41 27.74
CA MET A 1 -31.58 10.56 27.10
C MET A 1 -31.01 9.17 26.92
N GLY A 2 -31.09 8.66 25.69
CA GLY A 2 -30.61 7.31 25.36
C GLY A 2 -29.09 7.28 25.41
N LYS A 3 -28.54 6.28 26.11
CA LYS A 3 -27.12 5.94 26.01
C LYS A 3 -26.88 5.52 24.57
N VAL A 4 -26.07 6.28 23.85
CA VAL A 4 -25.48 5.81 22.60
C VAL A 4 -24.40 4.81 23.03
N GLU A 5 -24.80 3.55 23.20
CA GLU A 5 -23.86 2.44 23.17
C GLU A 5 -23.35 2.36 21.73
N ILE A 6 -22.25 3.06 21.47
CA ILE A 6 -21.43 2.78 20.29
C ILE A 6 -20.91 1.36 20.53
N SER A 7 -21.54 0.39 19.90
CA SER A 7 -21.08 -0.99 19.91
C SER A 7 -19.63 -1.01 19.43
N LEU A 8 -18.72 -1.25 20.36
CA LEU A 8 -17.27 -1.37 20.15
C LEU A 8 -16.91 -2.60 19.28
N GLU A 9 -17.89 -3.35 18.79
CA GLU A 9 -17.68 -4.55 17.98
C GLU A 9 -17.47 -4.26 16.48
N SER A 10 -17.62 -3.01 16.03
CA SER A 10 -17.51 -2.66 14.59
C SER A 10 -16.18 -2.01 14.18
N ALA A 11 -15.30 -1.67 15.12
CA ALA A 11 -13.92 -1.34 14.78
C ALA A 11 -13.19 -2.64 14.48
N ALA A 12 -13.42 -3.19 13.28
CA ALA A 12 -12.63 -4.28 12.76
C ALA A 12 -11.16 -3.88 12.92
N LEU A 13 -10.42 -4.63 13.73
CA LEU A 13 -9.04 -4.33 14.04
C LEU A 13 -8.27 -4.42 12.72
N VAL A 14 -7.92 -3.27 12.14
CA VAL A 14 -7.17 -3.21 10.90
C VAL A 14 -5.90 -4.02 11.07
N THR A 15 -5.76 -5.09 10.29
CA THR A 15 -4.62 -5.99 10.40
C THR A 15 -3.45 -5.46 9.58
N ARG A 16 -2.24 -5.97 9.83
CA ARG A 16 -1.08 -5.64 9.00
C ARG A 16 -1.26 -6.06 7.54
N VAL A 17 -2.05 -7.11 7.26
CA VAL A 17 -2.41 -7.51 5.89
C VAL A 17 -3.30 -6.45 5.24
N ASP A 18 -4.26 -5.90 5.99
CA ASP A 18 -5.16 -4.84 5.51
C ASP A 18 -4.38 -3.57 5.16
N VAL A 19 -3.42 -3.20 6.01
CA VAL A 19 -2.48 -2.11 5.74
C VAL A 19 -1.65 -2.41 4.49
N ALA A 20 -1.15 -3.64 4.31
CA ALA A 20 -0.37 -4.00 3.12
C ALA A 20 -1.20 -3.92 1.83
N ILE A 21 -2.45 -4.40 1.86
CA ILE A 21 -3.40 -4.27 0.74
C ILE A 21 -3.64 -2.80 0.43
N ALA A 22 -3.95 -1.99 1.45
CA ALA A 22 -4.18 -0.57 1.26
C ALA A 22 -2.96 0.17 0.71
N ALA A 23 -1.76 -0.17 1.18
CA ALA A 23 -0.52 0.42 0.70
C ALA A 23 -0.24 0.08 -0.77
N LEU A 24 -0.51 -1.17 -1.19
CA LEU A 24 -0.37 -1.59 -2.59
C LEU A 24 -1.37 -0.85 -3.50
N MET A 25 -2.63 -0.78 -3.10
CA MET A 25 -3.68 -0.07 -3.85
C MET A 25 -3.39 1.44 -3.93
N GLU A 26 -2.96 2.05 -2.83
CA GLU A 26 -2.57 3.46 -2.79
C GLU A 26 -1.38 3.73 -3.71
N ALA A 27 -0.35 2.88 -3.67
CA ALA A 27 0.81 3.01 -4.56
C ALA A 27 0.41 2.88 -6.05
N ALA A 28 -0.51 1.97 -6.38
CA ALA A 28 -1.06 1.84 -7.73
C ALA A 28 -1.79 3.12 -8.17
N ASN A 29 -2.64 3.69 -7.31
CA ASN A 29 -3.37 4.93 -7.58
C ASN A 29 -2.43 6.12 -7.75
N CYS A 30 -1.41 6.25 -6.89
CA CYS A 30 -0.42 7.32 -7.01
C CYS A 30 0.35 7.25 -8.34
N LEU A 31 0.75 6.04 -8.78
CA LEU A 31 1.43 5.86 -10.07
C LEU A 31 0.51 6.19 -11.25
N ALA A 32 -0.75 5.77 -11.19
CA ALA A 32 -1.73 6.03 -12.25
C ALA A 32 -2.11 7.51 -12.38
N GLY A 33 -2.14 8.24 -11.26
CA GLY A 33 -2.53 9.65 -11.19
C GLY A 33 -1.38 10.66 -11.27
N ALA A 34 -0.13 10.21 -11.41
CA ALA A 34 1.03 11.09 -11.43
C ALA A 34 1.21 11.82 -12.77
N ASP A 35 0.58 12.98 -12.89
CA ASP A 35 0.56 13.81 -14.11
C ASP A 35 1.71 14.85 -14.20
N ALA A 36 2.42 15.08 -13.10
CA ALA A 36 3.57 15.98 -13.01
C ALA A 36 4.87 15.21 -12.70
N PRO A 37 6.03 15.64 -13.23
CA PRO A 37 7.31 14.96 -13.01
C PRO A 37 7.69 14.78 -11.54
N GLU A 38 7.47 15.77 -10.67
CA GLU A 38 7.83 15.64 -9.26
C GLU A 38 6.91 14.63 -8.53
N ILE A 39 5.62 14.62 -8.89
CA ILE A 39 4.63 13.67 -8.35
C ILE A 39 4.98 12.26 -8.80
N PHE A 40 5.38 12.08 -10.06
CA PHE A 40 5.78 10.79 -10.61
C PHE A 40 7.03 10.22 -9.92
N VAL A 41 8.06 11.05 -9.72
CA VAL A 41 9.26 10.65 -8.98
C VAL A 41 8.91 10.22 -7.54
N ALA A 42 8.07 10.99 -6.85
CA ALA A 42 7.62 10.64 -5.51
C ALA A 42 6.82 9.33 -5.49
N ALA A 43 5.93 9.11 -6.46
CA ALA A 43 5.15 7.88 -6.57
C ALA A 43 6.04 6.65 -6.81
N LEU A 44 7.06 6.75 -7.67
CA LEU A 44 8.05 5.69 -7.89
C LEU A 44 8.84 5.37 -6.63
N ASP A 45 9.35 6.38 -5.93
CA ASP A 45 10.16 6.17 -4.73
C ASP A 45 9.34 5.61 -3.57
N ASN A 46 8.09 6.06 -3.42
CA ASN A 46 7.16 5.51 -2.44
C ASN A 46 6.80 4.06 -2.73
N ASN A 47 6.54 3.73 -4.01
CA ASN A 47 6.33 2.35 -4.43
C ASN A 47 7.58 1.48 -4.13
N HIS A 48 8.78 1.97 -4.48
CA HIS A 48 10.02 1.29 -4.14
C HIS A 48 10.19 1.06 -2.62
N HIS A 49 9.88 2.06 -1.80
CA HIS A 49 9.94 1.95 -0.34
C HIS A 49 8.96 0.92 0.22
N LEU A 50 7.71 0.93 -0.28
CA LEU A 50 6.70 -0.07 0.06
C LEU A 50 7.22 -1.48 -0.24
N TRP A 51 7.75 -1.71 -1.44
CA TRP A 51 8.24 -3.03 -1.85
C TRP A 51 9.42 -3.51 -1.02
N ARG A 52 10.35 -2.63 -0.64
CA ARG A 52 11.40 -3.00 0.32
C ARG A 52 10.82 -3.49 1.64
N ARG A 53 9.82 -2.78 2.19
CA ARG A 53 9.15 -3.18 3.44
C ARG A 53 8.41 -4.50 3.30
N LEU A 54 7.64 -4.69 2.23
CA LEU A 54 6.91 -5.93 1.98
C LEU A 54 7.85 -7.13 1.90
N VAL A 55 9.00 -6.99 1.24
CA VAL A 55 10.02 -8.04 1.16
C VAL A 55 10.60 -8.40 2.53
N GLU A 56 10.77 -7.41 3.42
CA GLU A 56 11.27 -7.61 4.78
C GLU A 56 10.25 -8.31 5.70
N ILE A 57 8.96 -7.97 5.58
CA ILE A 57 7.92 -8.44 6.52
C ILE A 57 7.23 -9.72 6.06
N ALA A 58 7.07 -9.94 4.76
CA ALA A 58 6.27 -11.05 4.24
C ALA A 58 6.74 -12.43 4.75
N PRO A 59 8.05 -12.76 4.81
CA PRO A 59 8.50 -14.05 5.35
C PRO A 59 8.13 -14.25 6.82
N LYS A 60 8.16 -13.17 7.63
CA LYS A 60 7.82 -13.22 9.06
C LYS A 60 6.32 -13.33 9.30
N ALA A 61 5.54 -12.78 8.39
CA ALA A 61 4.08 -12.78 8.44
C ALA A 61 3.46 -14.01 7.75
N GLY A 62 4.28 -14.90 7.16
CA GLY A 62 3.81 -16.07 6.40
C GLY A 62 3.16 -15.71 5.06
N TRP A 63 3.41 -14.52 4.54
CA TRP A 63 2.83 -14.05 3.29
C TRP A 63 3.64 -14.57 2.10
N ARG A 64 2.92 -14.94 1.04
CA ARG A 64 3.55 -15.32 -0.20
C ARG A 64 4.02 -14.06 -0.93
N LEU A 65 5.32 -13.97 -1.15
CA LEU A 65 5.87 -12.97 -2.03
C LEU A 65 5.79 -13.43 -3.48
N PRO A 66 5.63 -12.49 -4.44
CA PRO A 66 5.75 -12.78 -5.86
C PRO A 66 7.12 -13.35 -6.23
N GLU A 67 7.20 -13.93 -7.44
CA GLU A 67 8.44 -14.52 -7.95
C GLU A 67 9.62 -13.53 -7.90
N LYS A 68 10.83 -14.06 -7.65
CA LYS A 68 12.04 -13.26 -7.45
C LYS A 68 12.25 -12.22 -8.56
N ARG A 69 12.02 -12.58 -9.82
CA ARG A 69 12.18 -11.70 -10.98
C ARG A 69 11.29 -10.45 -10.89
N LEU A 70 10.05 -10.62 -10.43
CA LEU A 70 9.11 -9.52 -10.26
C LEU A 70 9.53 -8.60 -9.12
N ARG A 71 10.01 -9.18 -8.01
CA ARG A 71 10.56 -8.39 -6.90
C ARG A 71 11.79 -7.58 -7.33
N ASP A 72 12.71 -8.21 -8.04
CA ASP A 72 13.91 -7.55 -8.55
C ASP A 72 13.54 -6.42 -9.54
N PHE A 73 12.49 -6.59 -10.34
CA PHE A 73 11.96 -5.56 -11.22
C PHE A 73 11.43 -4.35 -10.43
N VAL A 74 10.57 -4.57 -9.44
CA VAL A 74 9.99 -3.44 -8.67
C VAL A 74 11.04 -2.76 -7.79
N LEU A 75 11.97 -3.52 -7.22
CA LEU A 75 13.08 -2.96 -6.45
C LEU A 75 14.07 -2.18 -7.33
N ALA A 76 14.16 -2.48 -8.62
CA ALA A 76 14.95 -1.71 -9.57
C ALA A 76 14.24 -0.44 -10.07
N ALA A 77 12.92 -0.32 -9.90
CA ALA A 77 12.15 0.86 -10.30
C ALA A 77 12.12 1.93 -9.20
N SER A 78 13.15 2.78 -9.15
CA SER A 78 13.23 3.98 -8.30
C SER A 78 13.86 5.10 -9.11
N SER A 79 13.57 6.35 -8.73
CA SER A 79 14.15 7.55 -9.34
C SER A 79 15.69 7.58 -9.26
N ASN A 80 16.26 6.93 -8.24
CA ASN A 80 17.70 6.90 -7.99
C ASN A 80 18.43 5.80 -8.77
N ASN A 81 17.70 4.88 -9.40
CA ASN A 81 18.32 3.90 -10.28
C ASN A 81 18.47 4.53 -11.67
N SER A 82 19.68 4.50 -12.23
CA SER A 82 20.04 5.09 -13.53
C SER A 82 19.33 4.46 -14.75
N ARG A 83 18.30 3.65 -14.50
CA ARG A 83 17.46 3.01 -15.50
C ARG A 83 16.31 3.96 -15.85
N ARG A 84 16.14 4.22 -17.15
CA ARG A 84 14.89 4.85 -17.63
C ARG A 84 13.71 3.93 -17.35
N VAL A 85 12.74 4.43 -16.61
CA VAL A 85 11.42 3.82 -16.45
C VAL A 85 10.59 4.21 -17.66
N LEU A 86 10.06 3.22 -18.38
CA LEU A 86 9.15 3.42 -19.52
C LEU A 86 7.70 3.39 -19.04
N ASP A 87 6.78 3.96 -19.82
CA ASP A 87 5.34 3.91 -19.51
C ASP A 87 4.84 2.46 -19.32
N SER A 88 5.33 1.52 -20.12
CA SER A 88 5.05 0.08 -19.96
C SER A 88 5.56 -0.51 -18.65
N ASP A 89 6.67 0.01 -18.12
CA ASP A 89 7.16 -0.38 -16.81
C ASP A 89 6.21 0.13 -15.72
N VAL A 90 5.70 1.36 -15.85
CA VAL A 90 4.72 1.95 -14.92
C VAL A 90 3.40 1.16 -14.91
N GLU A 91 2.86 0.84 -16.08
CA GLU A 91 1.67 -0.02 -16.21
C GLU A 91 1.88 -1.38 -15.54
N SER A 92 3.07 -1.96 -15.72
CA SER A 92 3.43 -3.24 -15.08
C SER A 92 3.52 -3.11 -13.55
N LEU A 93 4.04 -2.00 -13.03
CA LEU A 93 4.09 -1.73 -11.58
C LEU A 93 2.70 -1.57 -10.97
N ILE A 94 1.82 -0.83 -11.65
CA ILE A 94 0.41 -0.65 -11.25
C ILE A 94 -0.29 -2.01 -11.20
N GLN A 95 -0.22 -2.78 -12.29
CA GLN A 95 -0.86 -4.09 -12.37
C GLN A 95 -0.34 -5.02 -11.27
N PHE A 96 0.96 -5.03 -11.04
CA PHE A 96 1.58 -5.87 -10.04
C PHE A 96 1.13 -5.53 -8.61
N ASN A 97 1.00 -4.24 -8.29
CA ASN A 97 0.46 -3.82 -7.00
C ASN A 97 -0.98 -4.31 -6.81
N CYS A 98 -1.82 -4.16 -7.83
CA CYS A 98 -3.21 -4.63 -7.82
C CYS A 98 -3.30 -6.15 -7.67
N ASP A 99 -2.50 -6.91 -8.40
CA ASP A 99 -2.51 -8.38 -8.35
C ASP A 99 -2.14 -8.91 -6.97
N VAL A 100 -1.14 -8.31 -6.33
CA VAL A 100 -0.66 -8.73 -5.01
C VAL A 100 -1.64 -8.32 -3.92
N ALA A 101 -2.26 -7.14 -4.05
CA ALA A 101 -3.35 -6.72 -3.17
C ALA A 101 -4.55 -7.69 -3.27
N ALA A 102 -4.90 -8.11 -4.49
CA ALA A 102 -5.95 -9.09 -4.73
C ALA A 102 -5.60 -10.49 -4.17
N GLU A 103 -4.34 -10.93 -4.30
CA GLU A 103 -3.88 -12.20 -3.71
C GLU A 103 -4.00 -12.20 -2.18
N TYR A 104 -3.54 -11.11 -1.53
CA TYR A 104 -3.68 -10.92 -0.09
C TYR A 104 -5.14 -10.74 0.35
N GLY A 105 -5.99 -10.26 -0.56
CA GLY A 105 -7.42 -10.03 -0.36
C GLY A 105 -8.33 -11.18 -0.81
N SER A 106 -7.80 -12.34 -1.21
CA SER A 106 -8.53 -13.36 -2.01
C SER A 106 -9.91 -13.80 -1.52
N ASP A 107 -10.23 -13.65 -0.24
CA ASP A 107 -11.56 -13.97 0.32
C ASP A 107 -12.32 -12.75 0.89
N ARG A 108 -11.79 -11.54 0.67
CA ARG A 108 -12.22 -10.32 1.37
C ARG A 108 -12.47 -9.19 0.38
N ASN A 109 -13.45 -8.35 0.70
CA ASN A 109 -13.78 -7.19 -0.13
C ASN A 109 -12.69 -6.11 0.03
N VAL A 110 -11.87 -5.91 -1.01
CA VAL A 110 -10.77 -4.93 -1.03
C VAL A 110 -11.30 -3.51 -0.78
N ASP A 111 -12.42 -3.11 -1.37
CA ASP A 111 -12.99 -1.77 -1.15
C ASP A 111 -13.37 -1.56 0.32
N LYS A 112 -13.92 -2.59 0.97
CA LYS A 112 -14.23 -2.55 2.40
C LYS A 112 -12.95 -2.40 3.23
N ILE A 113 -11.90 -3.15 2.88
CA ILE A 113 -10.59 -3.05 3.54
C ILE A 113 -10.05 -1.63 3.43
N LEU A 114 -10.10 -1.02 2.23
CA LEU A 114 -9.66 0.35 2.03
C LEU A 114 -10.45 1.34 2.91
N CYS A 115 -11.77 1.21 2.97
CA CYS A 115 -12.59 2.04 3.86
C CYS A 115 -12.23 1.87 5.34
N ASP A 116 -12.04 0.63 5.81
CA ASP A 116 -11.73 0.34 7.20
C ASP A 116 -10.33 0.89 7.58
N VAL A 117 -9.35 0.75 6.68
CA VAL A 117 -7.98 1.27 6.84
C VAL A 117 -7.95 2.80 6.81
N GLU A 118 -8.67 3.43 5.89
CA GLU A 118 -8.80 4.89 5.82
C GLU A 118 -9.47 5.45 7.07
N PHE A 119 -10.50 4.77 7.58
CA PHE A 119 -11.13 5.12 8.84
C PHE A 119 -10.14 5.01 10.01
N ALA A 120 -9.32 3.96 10.07
CA ALA A 120 -8.28 3.84 11.10
C ALA A 120 -7.28 5.00 11.01
N TRP A 121 -6.78 5.33 9.82
CA TRP A 121 -5.88 6.48 9.62
C TRP A 121 -6.51 7.80 10.10
N LYS A 122 -7.77 8.07 9.75
CA LYS A 122 -8.48 9.29 10.19
C LYS A 122 -8.55 9.42 11.71
N ASN A 123 -8.59 8.30 12.44
CA ASN A 123 -8.68 8.27 13.90
C ASN A 123 -7.32 8.21 14.61
N SER A 124 -6.23 7.82 13.93
CA SER A 124 -4.89 7.72 14.53
C SER A 124 -3.86 8.58 13.80
N GLY A 125 -3.56 8.28 12.55
CA GLY A 125 -2.49 8.91 11.77
C GLY A 125 -2.77 10.37 11.39
N ALA A 126 -4.02 10.74 11.10
CA ALA A 126 -4.37 12.11 10.73
C ALA A 126 -4.14 13.10 11.87
N ALA A 127 -4.39 12.70 13.12
CA ALA A 127 -4.11 13.51 14.30
C ALA A 127 -2.61 13.79 14.51
N LEU A 128 -1.75 12.94 13.94
CA LEU A 128 -0.29 13.08 13.95
C LEU A 128 0.25 13.89 12.76
N GLY A 129 -0.62 14.39 11.87
CA GLY A 129 -0.24 15.12 10.67
C GLY A 129 0.43 14.27 9.59
N LEU A 130 0.33 12.94 9.68
CA LEU A 130 0.86 12.02 8.67
C LEU A 130 -0.07 11.95 7.47
N SER A 131 0.49 12.00 6.26
CA SER A 131 -0.25 11.62 5.06
C SER A 131 -0.67 10.15 5.14
N PHE A 132 -1.73 9.78 4.42
CA PHE A 132 -2.22 8.40 4.41
C PHE A 132 -1.12 7.40 4.04
N GLN A 133 -0.38 7.69 2.97
CA GLN A 133 0.74 6.86 2.52
C GLN A 133 1.88 6.77 3.55
N ALA A 134 2.24 7.88 4.21
CA ALA A 134 3.27 7.87 5.25
C ALA A 134 2.84 7.05 6.48
N TRP A 135 1.56 7.13 6.84
CA TRP A 135 1.00 6.33 7.91
C TRP A 135 0.98 4.83 7.56
N LEU A 136 0.57 4.45 6.35
CA LEU A 136 0.59 3.05 5.88
C LEU A 136 2.00 2.45 5.97
N LEU A 137 3.02 3.19 5.54
CA LEU A 137 4.42 2.75 5.63
C LEU A 137 4.90 2.59 7.09
N ALA A 138 4.40 3.44 8.00
CA ALA A 138 4.73 3.34 9.42
C ALA A 138 4.08 2.11 10.08
N GLU A 139 2.83 1.79 9.76
CA GLU A 139 2.11 0.62 10.28
C GLU A 139 2.70 -0.73 9.76
N LEU A 140 3.41 -0.70 8.63
CA LEU A 140 4.18 -1.84 8.11
C LEU A 140 5.57 -1.99 8.77
N GLY A 141 5.97 -1.04 9.63
CA GLY A 141 7.25 -0.99 10.35
C GLY A 141 7.34 -1.85 11.61
#